data_AF-A0A1A8V9D5-F1
#
_entry.id   AF-A0A1A8V9D5-F1
#
_cell.length_a   1.000
_cell.length_b   1.000
_cell.length_c   1.000
_cell.angle_alpha   90.00
_cell.angle_beta   90.00
_cell.angle_gamma   90.00
#
_symmetry.space_group_name_H-M   'P 1'
#
loop_
_entity.id
_entity.type
_entity.pdbx_description
1 polymer ?
#
loop_
_entity_poly.entity_id
_entity_poly.type
_entity_poly.pdbx_seq_one_letter_code
_entity_poly.pdbx_strand_id
1 'polypeptide(L)'
;MRSRNALPRFSSLLCLLFLPTVFSSSPRPQWILQRVPVVLPQQTEARPDPQFLNPARLDVAFHCDPECHKKAPRPSYWDLRHHLAYETLHSNGELTETAIGIYGYNPSLSTSPAYSTGKTEQTHVRRKRQIFGHDGRFSIAGQNFLLQFPFSVAVKLSTGCSGTLVGDRHVLTAAHCVHDGKNYVKGAQKLRVGFLKPKLDARHSPIFFPSNFTNHVEGGPGQYAPPISDKMKFQWIRARRTHVPKGWIKGTANDIGMDYDYALLELKKPHKRRHMKLGVSPPAQRLPGRRVHFSGFDNDRLGQLVYRFCRAGEETSDLLYQHCDAQPGASGSGVYARMWNGRRRRWERKVIGVFSGHQSVERQGASHEFNVAVRITPLKYAQICYWIKGNFVDCREG
;
A
#
# COMPACT_ATOMS: atom_id res chain seq x y z
N MET A 1 39.78 -59.81 -62.96
CA MET A 1 40.84 -58.99 -62.29
C MET A 1 40.23 -58.33 -61.06
N ARG A 2 40.83 -58.55 -59.88
CA ARG A 2 40.87 -57.71 -58.64
C ARG A 2 39.59 -56.93 -58.23
N SER A 3 39.11 -56.89 -56.99
CA SER A 3 39.56 -57.38 -55.69
C SER A 3 38.55 -56.88 -54.63
N ARG A 4 38.48 -57.57 -53.49
CA ARG A 4 38.20 -57.07 -52.12
C ARG A 4 36.75 -56.89 -51.61
N ASN A 5 36.50 -57.77 -50.64
CA ASN A 5 36.16 -57.48 -49.24
C ASN A 5 34.68 -57.38 -48.84
N ALA A 6 34.28 -58.41 -48.10
CA ALA A 6 33.18 -58.43 -47.16
C ALA A 6 33.42 -57.48 -45.98
N LEU A 7 32.37 -56.79 -45.53
CA LEU A 7 32.20 -56.26 -44.17
C LEU A 7 30.69 -56.27 -43.82
N PRO A 8 30.32 -56.44 -42.54
CA PRO A 8 29.02 -56.94 -42.11
C PRO A 8 27.95 -55.85 -41.96
N ARG A 9 26.69 -56.28 -42.04
CA ARG A 9 25.48 -55.48 -41.77
C ARG A 9 25.44 -55.08 -40.29
N PHE A 10 25.69 -53.81 -40.00
CA PHE A 10 25.31 -53.20 -38.72
C PHE A 10 23.85 -52.79 -38.77
N SER A 11 23.02 -53.49 -37.99
CA SER A 11 21.63 -53.13 -37.73
C SER A 11 21.62 -51.87 -36.86
N SER A 12 21.21 -50.72 -37.42
CA SER A 12 21.08 -49.47 -36.67
C SER A 12 19.74 -49.49 -35.92
N LEU A 13 19.79 -49.79 -34.62
CA LEU A 13 18.67 -49.61 -33.70
C LEU A 13 18.47 -48.10 -33.50
N LEU A 14 17.47 -47.52 -34.18
CA LEU A 14 17.07 -46.13 -34.00
C LEU A 14 16.40 -45.98 -32.61
N CYS A 15 17.21 -45.76 -31.59
CA CYS A 15 16.74 -45.46 -30.24
C CYS A 15 16.18 -44.02 -30.23
N LEU A 16 14.86 -43.89 -30.42
CA LEU A 16 14.13 -42.63 -30.24
C LEU A 16 14.19 -42.24 -28.76
N LEU A 17 15.23 -41.49 -28.41
CA LEU A 17 15.32 -40.79 -27.13
C LEU A 17 14.22 -39.72 -27.10
N PHE A 18 13.07 -40.06 -26.53
CA PHE A 18 12.12 -39.09 -26.00
C PHE A 18 12.81 -38.34 -24.84
N LEU A 19 13.60 -37.32 -25.17
CA LEU A 19 14.00 -36.32 -24.20
C LEU A 19 12.71 -35.68 -23.69
N PRO A 20 12.37 -35.80 -22.39
CA PRO A 20 11.24 -35.07 -21.86
C PRO A 20 11.56 -33.60 -22.08
N THR A 21 10.75 -32.92 -22.88
CA THR A 21 10.76 -31.46 -22.95
C THR A 21 10.56 -30.96 -21.53
N VAL A 22 11.65 -30.58 -20.89
CA VAL A 22 11.62 -29.86 -19.63
C VAL A 22 10.96 -28.55 -19.98
N PHE A 23 9.64 -28.48 -19.84
CA PHE A 23 8.91 -27.22 -19.81
C PHE A 23 9.53 -26.45 -18.64
N SER A 24 10.51 -25.61 -18.95
CA SER A 24 11.07 -24.66 -18.01
C SER A 24 9.98 -23.64 -17.74
N SER A 25 9.06 -24.01 -16.84
CA SER A 25 8.07 -23.08 -16.33
C SER A 25 8.86 -22.01 -15.61
N SER A 26 8.95 -20.82 -16.22
CA SER A 26 9.54 -19.65 -15.57
C SER A 26 9.04 -19.61 -14.11
N PRO A 27 9.93 -19.56 -13.11
CA PRO A 27 9.53 -19.70 -11.72
C PRO A 27 8.50 -18.61 -11.40
N ARG A 28 7.30 -19.03 -10.96
CA ARG A 28 6.22 -18.10 -10.56
C ARG A 28 6.79 -17.12 -9.53
N PRO A 29 6.48 -15.82 -9.58
CA PRO A 29 6.91 -14.90 -8.52
C PRO A 29 6.35 -15.35 -7.17
N GLN A 30 7.22 -15.68 -6.21
CA GLN A 30 6.83 -16.26 -4.93
C GLN A 30 7.07 -15.31 -3.77
N TRP A 31 6.22 -15.41 -2.75
CA TRP A 31 6.50 -14.79 -1.45
C TRP A 31 7.71 -15.47 -0.81
N ILE A 32 8.77 -14.68 -0.59
CA ILE A 32 9.93 -15.13 0.18
C ILE A 32 9.57 -14.96 1.65
N LEU A 33 9.53 -16.09 2.35
CA LEU A 33 9.36 -16.07 3.78
C LEU A 33 10.72 -15.77 4.40
N GLN A 34 10.78 -14.70 5.18
CA GLN A 34 11.99 -14.29 5.86
C GLN A 34 11.73 -14.13 7.36
N ARG A 35 12.76 -14.41 8.16
CA ARG A 35 12.72 -14.10 9.58
C ARG A 35 12.72 -12.59 9.75
N VAL A 36 11.85 -12.12 10.62
CA VAL A 36 11.69 -10.71 10.92
C VAL A 36 12.35 -10.42 12.28
N PRO A 37 13.05 -9.28 12.43
CA PRO A 37 13.49 -8.83 13.75
C PRO A 37 12.32 -8.61 14.70
N VAL A 38 12.62 -8.53 15.98
CA VAL A 38 11.62 -8.33 17.03
C VAL A 38 11.66 -6.87 17.49
N VAL A 39 10.52 -6.19 17.42
CA VAL A 39 10.33 -4.83 17.94
C VAL A 39 9.35 -4.91 19.10
N LEU A 40 9.79 -4.56 20.30
CA LEU A 40 8.99 -4.67 21.52
C LEU A 40 8.84 -3.33 22.23
N PRO A 41 7.64 -3.01 22.75
CA PRO A 41 7.48 -1.88 23.65
C PRO A 41 8.25 -2.11 24.95
N GLN A 42 8.80 -1.05 25.51
CA GLN A 42 9.53 -1.08 26.78
C GLN A 42 8.84 -0.16 27.78
N GLN A 43 9.19 1.12 27.78
CA GLN A 43 8.61 2.11 28.67
C GLN A 43 7.54 2.90 27.93
N THR A 44 6.41 3.17 28.60
CA THR A 44 5.36 4.06 28.09
C THR A 44 5.17 5.20 29.07
N GLU A 45 5.19 6.42 28.56
CA GLU A 45 5.08 7.64 29.34
C GLU A 45 3.92 8.49 28.83
N ALA A 46 3.24 9.20 29.73
CA ALA A 46 2.22 10.17 29.36
C ALA A 46 2.86 11.39 28.70
N ARG A 47 2.15 11.98 27.74
CA ARG A 47 2.54 13.22 27.06
C ARG A 47 1.41 14.25 27.18
N PRO A 48 1.72 15.54 27.06
CA PRO A 48 0.68 16.57 27.03
C PRO A 48 -0.34 16.32 25.92
N ASP A 49 -1.61 16.60 26.22
CA ASP A 49 -2.68 16.40 25.26
C ASP A 49 -2.47 17.23 23.98
N PRO A 50 -2.78 16.70 22.78
CA PRO A 50 -2.67 17.43 21.54
C PRO A 50 -3.68 18.58 21.46
N GLN A 51 -3.37 19.58 20.63
CA GLN A 51 -4.22 20.78 20.46
C GLN A 51 -5.23 20.65 19.31
N PHE A 52 -5.00 19.75 18.35
CA PHE A 52 -5.92 19.46 17.24
C PHE A 52 -6.29 20.66 16.35
N LEU A 53 -5.35 21.58 16.12
CA LEU A 53 -5.60 22.86 15.44
C LEU A 53 -5.73 22.70 13.91
N ASN A 54 -4.77 22.03 13.29
CA ASN A 54 -4.60 22.04 11.84
C ASN A 54 -5.33 20.89 11.16
N PRO A 55 -5.96 21.09 9.98
CA PRO A 55 -6.52 20.00 9.20
C PRO A 55 -5.42 19.05 8.67
N ALA A 56 -5.80 17.85 8.27
CA ALA A 56 -4.87 16.93 7.62
C ALA A 56 -4.39 17.48 6.28
N ARG A 57 -3.07 17.49 6.06
CA ARG A 57 -2.46 17.92 4.80
C ARG A 57 -2.54 16.78 3.80
N LEU A 58 -3.48 16.87 2.85
CA LEU A 58 -3.67 15.81 1.84
C LEU A 58 -2.67 15.89 0.68
N ASP A 59 -2.04 17.06 0.49
CA ASP A 59 -0.97 17.30 -0.47
C ASP A 59 0.36 17.42 0.25
N VAL A 60 1.02 16.28 0.43
CA VAL A 60 2.34 16.24 1.03
C VAL A 60 3.38 16.28 -0.09
N ALA A 61 4.22 17.31 -0.09
CA ALA A 61 5.33 17.48 -1.00
C ALA A 61 6.62 17.57 -0.17
N PHE A 62 7.64 16.82 -0.57
CA PHE A 62 8.94 16.75 0.11
C PHE A 62 10.07 17.05 -0.86
N HIS A 63 11.12 17.66 -0.32
CA HIS A 63 12.22 18.19 -1.12
C HIS A 63 13.38 17.19 -1.31
N CYS A 64 13.36 16.04 -0.63
CA CYS A 64 14.42 15.00 -0.73
C CYS A 64 14.08 13.94 -1.79
N ASP A 65 14.76 14.00 -2.93
CA ASP A 65 14.58 13.06 -4.04
C ASP A 65 15.10 11.63 -3.75
N PRO A 66 14.88 10.63 -4.65
CA PRO A 66 15.39 9.28 -4.44
C PRO A 66 16.91 9.23 -4.20
N GLU A 67 17.68 10.12 -4.83
CA GLU A 67 19.13 10.16 -4.69
C GLU A 67 19.56 10.71 -3.32
N CYS A 68 18.87 11.73 -2.82
CA CYS A 68 19.00 12.25 -1.47
C CYS A 68 18.73 11.13 -0.44
N HIS A 69 17.65 10.36 -0.59
CA HIS A 69 17.36 9.22 0.29
C HIS A 69 18.40 8.09 0.18
N LYS A 70 18.97 7.84 -1.01
CA LYS A 70 20.04 6.83 -1.19
C LYS A 70 21.38 7.27 -0.56
N LYS A 71 21.66 8.57 -0.56
CA LYS A 71 22.86 9.19 0.03
C LYS A 71 22.73 9.48 1.52
N ALA A 72 21.50 9.55 2.03
CA ALA A 72 21.24 9.79 3.45
C ALA A 72 22.01 8.77 4.31
N PRO A 73 22.64 9.22 5.41
CA PRO A 73 23.39 8.32 6.28
C PRO A 73 22.45 7.25 6.82
N ARG A 74 22.93 5.99 6.79
CA ARG A 74 22.15 4.89 7.35
C ARG A 74 21.94 5.12 8.84
N PRO A 75 20.71 5.00 9.35
CA PRO A 75 20.43 5.24 10.75
C PRO A 75 21.17 4.23 11.62
N SER A 76 21.75 4.72 12.72
CA SER A 76 22.33 3.84 13.74
C SER A 76 21.24 3.02 14.44
N TYR A 77 21.65 2.03 15.24
CA TYR A 77 20.71 1.29 16.09
C TYR A 77 19.88 2.21 16.99
N TRP A 78 20.51 3.25 17.56
CA TRP A 78 19.85 4.21 18.44
C TRP A 78 18.88 5.12 17.68
N ASP A 79 19.23 5.52 16.46
CA ASP A 79 18.33 6.27 15.59
C ASP A 79 17.10 5.42 15.24
N LEU A 80 17.28 4.16 14.87
CA LEU A 80 16.16 3.24 14.59
C LEU A 80 15.28 3.04 15.82
N ARG A 81 15.87 2.86 17.00
CA ARG A 81 15.15 2.73 18.27
C ARG A 81 14.28 3.97 18.53
N HIS A 82 14.83 5.14 18.27
CA HIS A 82 14.12 6.41 18.44
C HIS A 82 13.05 6.61 17.37
N HIS A 83 13.31 6.33 16.10
CA HIS A 83 12.35 6.52 15.01
C HIS A 83 11.17 5.54 15.08
N LEU A 84 11.40 4.32 15.57
CA LEU A 84 10.37 3.29 15.78
C LEU A 84 9.72 3.35 17.16
N ALA A 85 10.18 4.20 18.07
CA ALA A 85 9.33 4.62 19.17
C ALA A 85 8.06 5.25 18.59
N TYR A 86 6.96 5.25 19.33
CA TYR A 86 5.68 5.71 18.78
C TYR A 86 4.82 6.39 19.82
N GLU A 87 3.99 7.30 19.33
CA GLU A 87 2.92 7.89 20.10
C GLU A 87 1.63 7.10 19.91
N THR A 88 0.83 7.02 20.96
CA THR A 88 -0.52 6.45 20.93
C THR A 88 -1.52 7.51 21.37
N LEU A 89 -2.35 7.98 20.43
CA LEU A 89 -3.50 8.83 20.74
C LEU A 89 -4.71 7.96 21.05
N HIS A 90 -5.26 8.09 22.25
CA HIS A 90 -6.45 7.38 22.68
C HIS A 90 -7.73 8.18 22.41
N SER A 91 -8.86 7.49 22.26
CA SER A 91 -10.14 8.15 21.95
C SER A 91 -10.71 9.03 23.06
N ASN A 92 -10.13 9.00 24.27
CA ASN A 92 -10.41 9.92 25.37
C ASN A 92 -9.60 11.23 25.27
N GLY A 93 -8.60 11.31 24.38
CA GLY A 93 -7.69 12.46 24.25
C GLY A 93 -6.29 12.21 24.78
N GLU A 94 -6.13 11.20 25.64
CA GLU A 94 -4.85 10.87 26.27
C GLU A 94 -3.80 10.50 25.22
N LEU A 95 -2.63 11.11 25.35
CA LEU A 95 -1.47 10.86 24.52
C LEU A 95 -0.39 10.16 25.35
N THR A 96 0.09 9.03 24.85
CA THR A 96 1.24 8.33 25.43
C THR A 96 2.33 8.15 24.40
N GLU A 97 3.57 8.10 24.85
CA GLU A 97 4.75 7.78 24.05
C GLU A 97 5.36 6.48 24.55
N THR A 98 5.58 5.53 23.64
CA THR A 98 6.16 4.22 23.96
C THR A 98 7.54 4.11 23.32
N ALA A 99 8.56 3.98 24.17
CA ALA A 99 9.90 3.58 23.76
C ALA A 99 9.92 2.10 23.40
N ILE A 100 10.80 1.72 22.46
CA ILE A 100 10.90 0.35 21.97
C ILE A 100 12.31 -0.22 22.13
N GLY A 101 12.43 -1.54 22.11
CA GLY A 101 13.68 -2.28 21.91
C GLY A 101 13.65 -3.06 20.60
N ILE A 102 14.82 -3.20 19.95
CA ILE A 102 14.97 -3.95 18.71
C ILE A 102 15.90 -5.14 18.97
N TYR A 103 15.45 -6.35 18.67
CA TYR A 103 16.20 -7.59 18.90
C TYR A 103 16.31 -8.41 17.62
N GLY A 104 17.44 -9.11 17.45
CA GLY A 104 17.70 -9.93 16.26
C GLY A 104 17.84 -9.11 14.97
N TYR A 105 18.19 -7.82 15.08
CA TYR A 105 18.47 -6.94 13.96
C TYR A 105 19.96 -6.56 13.96
N ASN A 106 20.64 -6.77 12.84
CA ASN A 106 22.01 -6.30 12.66
C ASN A 106 22.05 -5.25 11.54
N PRO A 107 22.32 -3.97 11.86
CA PRO A 107 22.41 -2.89 10.87
C PRO A 107 23.46 -3.15 9.78
N SER A 108 24.56 -3.85 10.09
CA SER A 108 25.66 -4.07 9.13
C SER A 108 25.37 -5.16 8.09
N LEU A 109 24.42 -6.05 8.36
CA LEU A 109 24.01 -7.14 7.45
C LEU A 109 22.81 -6.78 6.57
N SER A 110 22.19 -5.61 6.78
CA SER A 110 21.05 -5.16 5.99
C SER A 110 21.51 -4.62 4.63
N THR A 111 21.77 -5.52 3.69
CA THR A 111 22.03 -5.16 2.29
C THR A 111 20.69 -4.87 1.62
N SER A 112 20.22 -3.63 1.66
CA SER A 112 19.06 -3.22 0.85
C SER A 112 19.43 -3.34 -0.64
N PRO A 113 18.75 -4.17 -1.44
CA PRO A 113 19.02 -4.31 -2.88
C PRO A 113 18.72 -3.04 -3.69
N ALA A 114 18.21 -1.99 -3.04
CA ALA A 114 18.12 -0.63 -3.57
C ALA A 114 19.48 -0.03 -4.00
N TYR A 115 20.62 -0.62 -3.60
CA TYR A 115 21.97 -0.18 -3.97
C TYR A 115 22.54 -0.78 -5.25
N SER A 116 21.80 -1.64 -5.98
CA SER A 116 22.26 -2.14 -7.28
C SER A 116 21.91 -1.15 -8.39
N THR A 117 22.94 -0.59 -9.03
CA THR A 117 22.92 0.39 -10.12
C THR A 117 22.05 -0.07 -11.30
N GLY A 118 20.84 0.50 -11.43
CA GLY A 118 19.99 0.36 -12.61
C GLY A 118 20.29 1.46 -13.63
N LYS A 119 20.53 1.08 -14.90
CA LYS A 119 20.66 2.02 -16.03
C LYS A 119 19.35 2.78 -16.25
N THR A 120 19.46 4.10 -16.35
CA THR A 120 18.38 5.06 -16.63
C THR A 120 18.02 5.03 -18.11
N GLU A 121 16.77 4.71 -18.45
CA GLU A 121 16.20 5.04 -19.77
C GLU A 121 15.62 6.46 -19.73
N GLN A 122 16.06 7.29 -20.68
CA GLN A 122 15.69 8.70 -20.80
C GLN A 122 14.37 8.84 -21.56
N THR A 123 13.40 9.53 -20.98
CA THR A 123 12.28 10.12 -21.71
C THR A 123 12.01 11.53 -21.18
N HIS A 124 12.06 12.52 -22.07
CA HIS A 124 11.77 13.93 -21.78
C HIS A 124 10.26 14.19 -21.73
N VAL A 125 9.72 14.72 -20.62
CA VAL A 125 8.39 15.37 -20.58
C VAL A 125 8.36 16.48 -19.52
N ARG A 126 7.61 17.56 -19.78
CA ARG A 126 7.48 18.80 -18.98
C ARG A 126 6.06 18.94 -18.37
N ARG A 127 6.01 19.39 -17.09
CA ARG A 127 4.95 20.07 -16.28
C ARG A 127 3.75 19.30 -15.63
N LYS A 128 3.76 19.31 -14.27
CA LYS A 128 2.69 19.51 -13.26
C LYS A 128 1.45 18.62 -13.32
N ARG A 129 1.56 17.29 -13.12
CA ARG A 129 0.39 16.41 -12.93
C ARG A 129 0.69 15.17 -12.05
N GLN A 130 -0.03 15.01 -10.94
CA GLN A 130 -0.13 13.74 -10.17
C GLN A 130 -0.76 12.57 -10.96
N ILE A 131 -1.18 12.84 -12.20
CA ILE A 131 -1.68 11.90 -13.21
C ILE A 131 -0.65 11.87 -14.34
N PHE A 132 -0.02 10.71 -14.55
CA PHE A 132 1.01 10.46 -15.53
C PHE A 132 0.40 10.13 -16.89
N GLY A 133 0.38 11.09 -17.82
CA GLY A 133 -0.15 10.86 -19.16
C GLY A 133 -1.67 10.71 -19.18
N HIS A 134 -2.18 9.54 -19.59
CA HIS A 134 -3.62 9.24 -19.62
C HIS A 134 -4.07 8.68 -18.26
N ASP A 135 -5.20 9.14 -17.72
CA ASP A 135 -5.72 8.71 -16.41
C ASP A 135 -6.01 7.19 -16.37
N GLY A 136 -5.11 6.44 -15.75
CA GLY A 136 -5.18 4.99 -15.58
C GLY A 136 -6.04 4.54 -14.38
N ARG A 137 -6.81 5.45 -13.76
CA ARG A 137 -7.65 5.15 -12.60
C ARG A 137 -9.03 4.64 -13.00
N PHE A 138 -9.38 3.47 -12.48
CA PHE A 138 -10.66 2.82 -12.71
C PHE A 138 -11.60 3.04 -11.52
N SER A 139 -12.72 3.73 -11.73
CA SER A 139 -13.78 3.75 -10.72
C SER A 139 -14.44 2.37 -10.68
N ILE A 140 -14.41 1.71 -9.53
CA ILE A 140 -15.07 0.42 -9.35
C ILE A 140 -16.57 0.66 -9.26
N ALA A 141 -17.27 0.35 -10.34
CA ALA A 141 -18.73 0.39 -10.41
C ALA A 141 -19.34 -0.97 -10.01
N GLY A 142 -20.53 -0.93 -9.42
CA GLY A 142 -21.30 -2.13 -9.07
C GLY A 142 -21.10 -2.60 -7.63
N GLN A 143 -22.21 -2.83 -6.92
CA GLN A 143 -22.20 -3.19 -5.50
C GLN A 143 -21.47 -4.51 -5.22
N ASN A 144 -21.58 -5.49 -6.13
CA ASN A 144 -20.96 -6.79 -5.99
C ASN A 144 -19.43 -6.70 -5.92
N PHE A 145 -18.80 -5.84 -6.73
CA PHE A 145 -17.35 -5.68 -6.73
C PHE A 145 -16.86 -4.87 -5.53
N LEU A 146 -17.55 -3.78 -5.18
CA LEU A 146 -17.20 -2.90 -4.05
C LEU A 146 -17.17 -3.63 -2.70
N LEU A 147 -17.99 -4.67 -2.55
CA LEU A 147 -18.10 -5.44 -1.32
C LEU A 147 -17.27 -6.73 -1.33
N GLN A 148 -16.57 -7.04 -2.43
CA GLN A 148 -15.71 -8.20 -2.55
C GLN A 148 -14.23 -7.88 -2.31
N PHE A 149 -13.49 -8.87 -1.81
CA PHE A 149 -12.05 -8.78 -1.69
C PHE A 149 -11.39 -8.80 -3.10
N PRO A 150 -10.43 -7.92 -3.40
CA PRO A 150 -9.69 -7.06 -2.48
C PRO A 150 -10.28 -5.67 -2.26
N PHE A 151 -11.31 -5.24 -2.98
CA PHE A 151 -11.82 -3.86 -2.92
C PHE A 151 -12.49 -3.51 -1.59
N SER A 152 -13.14 -4.48 -0.96
CA SER A 152 -13.87 -4.34 0.30
C SER A 152 -13.01 -3.92 1.50
N VAL A 153 -11.68 -4.02 1.37
CA VAL A 153 -10.69 -3.66 2.41
C VAL A 153 -10.35 -2.18 2.41
N ALA A 154 -10.68 -1.45 1.34
CA ALA A 154 -10.44 -0.01 1.28
C ALA A 154 -11.45 0.73 2.16
N VAL A 155 -10.96 1.70 2.92
CA VAL A 155 -11.77 2.51 3.84
C VAL A 155 -11.49 4.00 3.67
N LYS A 156 -12.46 4.84 4.03
CA LYS A 156 -12.32 6.30 4.04
C LYS A 156 -12.04 6.77 5.47
N LEU A 157 -11.10 7.67 5.67
CA LEU A 157 -10.91 8.34 6.96
C LEU A 157 -11.74 9.63 6.99
N SER A 158 -12.29 9.99 8.15
CA SER A 158 -13.02 11.24 8.31
C SER A 158 -12.17 12.50 8.16
N THR A 159 -10.84 12.36 8.15
CA THR A 159 -9.88 13.43 7.84
C THR A 159 -9.72 13.67 6.34
N GLY A 160 -10.38 12.87 5.49
CA GLY A 160 -10.29 13.00 4.03
C GLY A 160 -9.27 12.07 3.39
N CYS A 161 -8.55 11.25 4.17
CA CYS A 161 -7.67 10.20 3.64
C CYS A 161 -8.39 8.88 3.32
N SER A 162 -7.61 7.90 2.87
CA SER A 162 -7.97 6.50 2.69
C SER A 162 -7.18 5.60 3.64
N GLY A 163 -7.55 4.33 3.71
CA GLY A 163 -6.87 3.32 4.52
C GLY A 163 -7.12 1.91 4.02
N THR A 164 -6.48 0.93 4.65
CA THR A 164 -6.66 -0.49 4.31
C THR A 164 -6.81 -1.37 5.54
N LEU A 165 -7.82 -2.24 5.54
CA LEU A 165 -8.03 -3.23 6.60
C LEU A 165 -6.89 -4.25 6.60
N VAL A 166 -6.21 -4.38 7.74
CA VAL A 166 -5.06 -5.31 7.94
C VAL A 166 -5.27 -6.29 9.11
N GLY A 167 -6.39 -6.16 9.83
CA GLY A 167 -6.84 -7.09 10.86
C GLY A 167 -8.28 -6.75 11.27
N ASP A 168 -8.94 -7.58 12.08
CA ASP A 168 -10.39 -7.47 12.38
C ASP A 168 -10.84 -6.13 12.98
N ARG A 169 -9.91 -5.42 13.61
CA ARG A 169 -10.08 -4.09 14.19
C ARG A 169 -9.02 -3.10 13.70
N HIS A 170 -8.20 -3.44 12.71
CA HIS A 170 -6.98 -2.69 12.41
C HIS A 170 -6.98 -2.13 11.00
N VAL A 171 -6.68 -0.83 10.88
CA VAL A 171 -6.58 -0.11 9.61
C VAL A 171 -5.19 0.49 9.51
N LEU A 172 -4.48 0.17 8.43
CA LEU A 172 -3.23 0.81 8.06
C LEU A 172 -3.54 2.05 7.21
N THR A 173 -2.87 3.16 7.51
CA THR A 173 -3.01 4.46 6.84
C THR A 173 -1.67 5.21 6.86
N ALA A 174 -1.59 6.37 6.21
CA ALA A 174 -0.46 7.28 6.31
C ALA A 174 -0.50 8.07 7.63
N ALA A 175 0.66 8.46 8.16
CA ALA A 175 0.76 9.22 9.40
C ALA A 175 0.28 10.66 9.22
N HIS A 176 0.58 11.29 8.09
CA HIS A 176 0.12 12.67 7.79
C HIS A 176 -1.40 12.83 7.79
N CYS A 177 -2.14 11.72 7.59
CA CYS A 177 -3.59 11.69 7.66
C CYS A 177 -4.16 11.95 9.05
N VAL A 178 -3.32 11.81 10.09
CA VAL A 178 -3.69 11.95 11.51
C VAL A 178 -2.76 12.88 12.29
N HIS A 179 -1.57 13.18 11.78
CA HIS A 179 -0.54 13.97 12.47
C HIS A 179 0.22 14.87 11.49
N ASP A 180 0.34 16.17 11.74
CA ASP A 180 0.96 17.13 10.81
C ASP A 180 2.49 17.22 10.91
N GLY A 181 3.10 16.40 11.76
CA GLY A 181 4.54 16.40 12.07
C GLY A 181 4.86 17.11 13.37
N LYS A 182 3.96 17.98 13.87
CA LYS A 182 4.10 18.68 15.15
C LYS A 182 2.98 18.35 16.14
N ASN A 183 1.76 18.15 15.64
CA ASN A 183 0.58 17.88 16.43
C ASN A 183 -0.40 16.94 15.69
N TYR A 184 -1.36 16.39 16.42
CA TYR A 184 -2.44 15.64 15.80
C TYR A 184 -3.39 16.57 15.06
N VAL A 185 -3.89 16.12 13.90
CA VAL A 185 -4.75 16.93 13.04
C VAL A 185 -6.15 17.08 13.63
N LYS A 186 -6.87 18.11 13.19
CA LYS A 186 -8.27 18.37 13.55
C LYS A 186 -9.13 17.13 13.30
N GLY A 187 -9.82 16.68 14.34
CA GLY A 187 -10.70 15.51 14.29
C GLY A 187 -10.01 14.17 14.54
N ALA A 188 -8.67 14.12 14.73
CA ALA A 188 -7.95 12.89 15.05
C ALA A 188 -8.43 12.23 16.36
N GLN A 189 -8.75 13.02 17.40
CA GLN A 189 -9.30 12.51 18.66
C GLN A 189 -10.60 11.71 18.46
N LYS A 190 -11.47 12.20 17.55
CA LYS A 190 -12.78 11.59 17.23
C LYS A 190 -12.77 10.92 15.87
N LEU A 191 -11.60 10.43 15.44
CA LEU A 191 -11.39 9.86 14.10
C LEU A 191 -12.40 8.73 13.83
N ARG A 192 -12.97 8.75 12.62
CA ARG A 192 -13.89 7.73 12.13
C ARG A 192 -13.36 7.11 10.85
N VAL A 193 -13.57 5.81 10.72
CA VAL A 193 -13.26 5.02 9.54
C VAL A 193 -14.56 4.59 8.87
N GLY A 194 -14.70 4.95 7.60
CA GLY A 194 -15.88 4.79 6.77
C GLY A 194 -15.77 3.56 5.88
N PHE A 195 -16.80 2.74 5.91
CA PHE A 195 -16.93 1.50 5.19
C PHE A 195 -18.06 1.62 4.17
N LEU A 196 -17.78 1.41 2.88
CA LEU A 196 -18.84 1.41 1.86
C LEU A 196 -19.86 0.29 2.11
N LYS A 197 -21.14 0.64 2.14
CA LYS A 197 -22.28 -0.27 2.35
C LYS A 197 -23.40 0.11 1.38
N PRO A 198 -24.20 -0.85 0.90
CA PRO A 198 -25.41 -0.55 0.13
C PRO A 198 -26.36 0.34 0.91
N LYS A 199 -27.00 1.27 0.20
CA LYS A 199 -28.20 1.95 0.68
C LYS A 199 -29.33 0.91 0.59
N LEU A 200 -29.87 0.51 1.74
CA LEU A 200 -31.12 -0.25 1.76
C LEU A 200 -32.22 0.75 1.44
N ASP A 201 -32.76 0.70 0.23
CA ASP A 201 -33.91 1.52 -0.13
C ASP A 201 -35.14 0.93 0.58
N ALA A 202 -35.72 1.68 1.52
CA ALA A 202 -36.95 1.33 2.21
C ALA A 202 -38.21 1.43 1.32
N ARG A 203 -38.09 1.23 0.00
CA ARG A 203 -39.19 1.37 -0.97
C ARG A 203 -39.21 0.27 -2.03
N HIS A 204 -39.20 -0.99 -1.60
CA HIS A 204 -39.79 -2.07 -2.41
C HIS A 204 -40.80 -2.83 -1.55
N SER A 205 -41.99 -2.22 -1.37
CA SER A 205 -43.20 -3.03 -1.38
C SER A 205 -43.44 -3.43 -2.83
N PRO A 206 -43.66 -4.72 -3.16
CA PRO A 206 -43.87 -5.15 -4.52
C PRO A 206 -45.32 -4.84 -4.89
N ILE A 207 -45.57 -3.65 -5.42
CA ILE A 207 -46.81 -3.40 -6.15
C ILE A 207 -46.44 -3.31 -7.62
N PHE A 208 -46.75 -4.39 -8.33
CA PHE A 208 -46.81 -4.43 -9.79
C PHE A 208 -47.86 -3.41 -10.26
N PHE A 209 -47.43 -2.41 -11.01
CA PHE A 209 -48.32 -1.69 -11.93
C PHE A 209 -47.74 -1.84 -13.34
N PRO A 210 -48.53 -2.33 -14.32
CA PRO A 210 -48.03 -2.56 -15.66
C PRO A 210 -47.80 -1.23 -16.39
N SER A 211 -46.76 -1.27 -17.22
CA SER A 211 -46.27 -0.22 -18.12
C SER A 211 -47.34 0.34 -19.07
N ASN A 212 -47.34 1.67 -19.26
CA ASN A 212 -47.72 2.27 -20.54
C ASN A 212 -46.47 2.90 -21.17
N PHE A 213 -45.98 2.22 -22.20
CA PHE A 213 -44.99 2.74 -23.13
C PHE A 213 -45.64 3.81 -24.00
N THR A 214 -45.14 5.03 -23.95
CA THR A 214 -45.24 5.98 -25.07
C THR A 214 -43.85 6.36 -25.49
N ASN A 215 -43.50 5.97 -26.71
CA ASN A 215 -42.25 6.28 -27.38
C ASN A 215 -42.16 7.79 -27.62
N HIS A 216 -41.14 8.44 -27.07
CA HIS A 216 -40.62 9.69 -27.62
C HIS A 216 -39.12 9.54 -27.84
N VAL A 217 -38.76 9.52 -29.12
CA VAL A 217 -37.39 9.58 -29.62
C VAL A 217 -37.03 11.05 -29.69
N GLU A 218 -36.03 11.48 -28.92
CA GLU A 218 -35.31 12.71 -29.20
C GLU A 218 -33.81 12.49 -28.93
N GLY A 219 -33.05 12.57 -30.02
CA GLY A 219 -31.60 12.40 -30.04
C GLY A 219 -30.88 13.68 -29.63
N GLY A 220 -29.90 13.52 -28.76
CA GLY A 220 -28.89 14.52 -28.43
C GLY A 220 -27.69 13.83 -27.77
N PRO A 221 -26.46 14.36 -27.90
CA PRO A 221 -25.26 13.73 -27.35
C PRO A 221 -25.30 13.85 -25.82
N GLY A 222 -25.81 12.82 -25.16
CA GLY A 222 -25.86 12.76 -23.71
C GLY A 222 -24.45 12.88 -23.12
N GLN A 223 -24.24 13.93 -22.33
CA GLN A 223 -23.06 14.04 -21.47
C GLN A 223 -22.98 12.78 -20.60
N TYR A 224 -21.88 12.04 -20.70
CA TYR A 224 -21.58 10.92 -19.82
C TYR A 224 -21.43 11.45 -18.38
N ALA A 225 -22.53 11.53 -17.65
CA ALA A 225 -22.48 11.69 -16.20
C ALA A 225 -21.97 10.36 -15.63
N PRO A 226 -20.78 10.33 -14.98
CA PRO A 226 -20.30 9.10 -14.37
C PRO A 226 -21.35 8.61 -13.37
N PRO A 227 -21.59 7.29 -13.26
CA PRO A 227 -22.60 6.77 -12.35
C PRO A 227 -22.24 7.21 -10.93
N ILE A 228 -23.02 8.16 -10.41
CA ILE A 228 -22.94 8.59 -9.02
C ILE A 228 -23.20 7.33 -8.20
N SER A 229 -22.37 7.08 -7.18
CA SER A 229 -22.54 5.93 -6.29
C SER A 229 -23.75 6.12 -5.36
N ASP A 230 -24.89 6.59 -5.86
CA ASP A 230 -26.07 6.98 -5.10
C ASP A 230 -26.69 5.78 -4.33
N LYS A 231 -26.29 4.57 -4.73
CA LYS A 231 -26.67 3.31 -4.08
C LYS A 231 -25.72 2.85 -2.96
N MET A 232 -24.65 3.60 -2.65
CA MET A 232 -23.69 3.27 -1.60
C MET A 232 -23.57 4.41 -0.57
N LYS A 233 -23.36 4.05 0.69
CA LYS A 233 -23.12 4.98 1.79
C LYS A 233 -21.95 4.53 2.66
N PHE A 234 -21.34 5.46 3.38
CA PHE A 234 -20.33 5.13 4.38
C PHE A 234 -20.99 4.81 5.73
N GLN A 235 -20.73 3.60 6.22
CA GLN A 235 -20.94 3.25 7.61
C GLN A 235 -19.68 3.58 8.40
N TRP A 236 -19.79 4.39 9.45
CA TRP A 236 -18.63 4.87 10.20
C TRP A 236 -18.40 4.08 11.49
N ILE A 237 -17.12 3.79 11.78
CA ILE A 237 -16.66 3.20 13.03
C ILE A 237 -15.60 4.13 13.64
N ARG A 238 -15.74 4.48 14.92
CA ARG A 238 -14.74 5.30 15.62
C ARG A 238 -13.45 4.51 15.87
N ALA A 239 -12.31 5.20 15.75
CA ALA A 239 -11.05 4.71 16.27
C ALA A 239 -11.08 4.68 17.80
N ARG A 240 -10.48 3.63 18.38
CA ARG A 240 -10.21 3.47 19.80
C ARG A 240 -8.89 4.13 20.16
N ARG A 241 -7.86 3.88 19.34
CA ARG A 241 -6.53 4.47 19.46
C ARG A 241 -5.82 4.49 18.10
N THR A 242 -4.82 5.35 17.99
CA THR A 242 -4.01 5.59 16.79
C THR A 242 -2.54 5.53 17.17
N HIS A 243 -1.76 4.70 16.48
CA HIS A 243 -0.30 4.61 16.66
C HIS A 243 0.42 5.35 15.54
N VAL A 244 1.36 6.23 15.90
CA VAL A 244 2.18 7.02 14.97
C VAL A 244 3.66 6.93 15.35
N PRO A 245 4.56 6.50 14.46
CA PRO A 245 5.99 6.42 14.76
C PRO A 245 6.62 7.81 14.95
N LYS A 246 7.55 7.93 15.90
CA LYS A 246 8.31 9.16 16.17
C LYS A 246 9.16 9.58 14.97
N GLY A 247 9.55 8.65 14.11
CA GLY A 247 10.25 8.95 12.86
C GLY A 247 9.47 9.91 11.96
N TRP A 248 8.14 9.85 11.95
CA TRP A 248 7.30 10.84 11.26
C TRP A 248 7.40 12.20 11.95
N ILE A 249 7.20 12.21 13.27
CA ILE A 249 7.11 13.41 14.11
C ILE A 249 8.42 14.20 14.06
N LYS A 250 9.56 13.54 14.24
CA LYS A 250 10.89 14.16 14.19
C LYS A 250 11.34 14.44 12.76
N GLY A 251 11.04 13.53 11.83
CA GLY A 251 11.59 13.55 10.47
C GLY A 251 11.05 14.68 9.59
N THR A 252 9.98 15.35 9.97
CA THR A 252 9.47 16.55 9.26
C THR A 252 10.48 17.70 9.22
N ALA A 253 11.44 17.74 10.15
CA ALA A 253 12.48 18.78 10.19
C ALA A 253 13.63 18.55 9.19
N ASN A 254 13.86 17.30 8.77
CA ASN A 254 15.01 16.89 7.95
C ASN A 254 14.61 16.16 6.66
N ASP A 255 13.35 16.31 6.20
CA ASP A 255 12.76 15.63 5.02
C ASP A 255 12.76 14.07 5.04
N ILE A 256 13.34 13.42 6.06
CA ILE A 256 13.36 11.96 6.26
C ILE A 256 12.03 11.43 6.84
N GLY A 257 11.14 12.31 7.29
CA GLY A 257 9.84 11.94 7.88
C GLY A 257 9.02 11.00 6.99
N MET A 258 9.19 11.10 5.68
CA MET A 258 8.55 10.24 4.69
C MET A 258 8.81 8.75 4.88
N ASP A 259 10.00 8.37 5.33
CA ASP A 259 10.33 6.97 5.59
C ASP A 259 9.40 6.37 6.65
N TYR A 260 8.77 7.21 7.47
CA TYR A 260 7.92 6.82 8.58
C TYR A 260 6.47 7.31 8.44
N ASP A 261 6.03 7.69 7.23
CA ASP A 261 4.66 8.14 6.97
C ASP A 261 3.66 6.97 6.92
N TYR A 262 3.52 6.27 8.04
CA TYR A 262 2.53 5.22 8.27
C TYR A 262 1.97 5.32 9.69
N ALA A 263 0.71 4.96 9.85
CA ALA A 263 0.04 4.89 11.14
C ALA A 263 -0.93 3.70 11.15
N LEU A 264 -1.20 3.19 12.36
CA LEU A 264 -2.17 2.12 12.55
C LEU A 264 -3.31 2.59 13.44
N LEU A 265 -4.54 2.39 12.98
CA LEU A 265 -5.75 2.69 13.73
C LEU A 265 -6.34 1.39 14.26
N GLU A 266 -6.63 1.34 15.57
CA GLU A 266 -7.48 0.31 16.15
C GLU A 266 -8.92 0.83 16.24
N LEU A 267 -9.89 0.04 15.79
CA LEU A 267 -11.31 0.36 15.79
C LEU A 267 -11.99 -0.07 17.09
N LYS A 268 -12.95 0.73 17.58
CA LYS A 268 -13.74 0.41 18.78
C LYS A 268 -14.52 -0.91 18.67
N LYS A 269 -14.87 -1.34 17.46
CA LYS A 269 -15.60 -2.59 17.19
C LYS A 269 -15.04 -3.30 15.96
N PRO A 270 -15.15 -4.64 15.88
CA PRO A 270 -14.66 -5.39 14.73
C PRO A 270 -15.51 -5.09 13.49
N HIS A 271 -14.88 -5.00 12.32
CA HIS A 271 -15.55 -4.59 11.09
C HIS A 271 -16.23 -5.76 10.34
N LYS A 272 -15.95 -7.01 10.72
CA LYS A 272 -16.55 -8.25 10.14
C LYS A 272 -16.42 -8.34 8.60
N ARG A 273 -15.24 -8.01 8.07
CA ARG A 273 -14.92 -8.12 6.62
C ARG A 273 -13.63 -8.91 6.48
N ARG A 274 -13.36 -9.44 5.28
CA ARG A 274 -12.01 -9.87 4.95
C ARG A 274 -11.06 -8.67 5.03
N HIS A 275 -9.88 -8.89 5.57
CA HIS A 275 -8.79 -7.91 5.60
C HIS A 275 -7.60 -8.43 4.78
N MET A 276 -6.72 -7.53 4.37
CA MET A 276 -5.48 -7.89 3.68
C MET A 276 -4.48 -8.43 4.71
N LYS A 277 -3.57 -9.32 4.28
CA LYS A 277 -2.41 -9.70 5.09
C LYS A 277 -1.32 -8.64 4.94
N LEU A 278 -0.50 -8.45 5.97
CA LEU A 278 0.77 -7.72 5.85
C LEU A 278 1.82 -8.61 5.17
N GLY A 279 2.76 -7.98 4.49
CA GLY A 279 3.95 -8.62 3.96
C GLY A 279 5.13 -7.67 3.93
N VAL A 280 6.34 -8.22 4.06
CA VAL A 280 7.53 -7.42 3.83
C VAL A 280 7.65 -7.12 2.33
N SER A 281 7.94 -5.86 2.02
CA SER A 281 8.05 -5.34 0.66
C SER A 281 9.20 -6.03 -0.07
N PRO A 282 8.94 -6.77 -1.16
CA PRO A 282 10.03 -7.28 -2.00
C PRO A 282 10.67 -6.11 -2.77
N PRO A 283 11.87 -6.31 -3.33
CA PRO A 283 12.45 -5.38 -4.29
C PRO A 283 11.53 -5.21 -5.52
N ALA A 284 11.47 -4.01 -6.07
CA ALA A 284 10.61 -3.65 -7.20
C ALA A 284 10.82 -4.57 -8.41
N GLN A 285 12.06 -5.02 -8.65
CA GLN A 285 12.41 -5.94 -9.74
C GLN A 285 11.82 -7.35 -9.53
N ARG A 286 11.55 -7.76 -8.28
CA ARG A 286 10.95 -9.07 -7.95
C ARG A 286 9.42 -9.03 -7.94
N LEU A 287 8.81 -7.86 -8.09
CA LEU A 287 7.36 -7.76 -8.20
C LEU A 287 6.89 -8.34 -9.56
N PRO A 288 5.75 -9.05 -9.61
CA PRO A 288 5.20 -9.59 -10.84
C PRO A 288 4.97 -8.49 -11.89
N GLY A 289 5.75 -8.52 -12.98
CA GLY A 289 5.71 -7.49 -14.02
C GLY A 289 6.07 -6.09 -13.52
N ARG A 290 6.84 -6.00 -12.41
CA ARG A 290 7.12 -4.77 -11.66
C ARG A 290 5.87 -3.99 -11.27
N ARG A 291 4.72 -4.66 -11.06
CA ARG A 291 3.45 -3.97 -10.78
C ARG A 291 3.07 -3.96 -9.31
N VAL A 292 2.47 -2.85 -8.90
CA VAL A 292 1.77 -2.68 -7.63
C VAL A 292 0.33 -2.28 -7.86
N HIS A 293 -0.50 -2.51 -6.86
CA HIS A 293 -1.94 -2.29 -6.90
C HIS A 293 -2.38 -1.55 -5.63
N PHE A 294 -3.35 -0.64 -5.75
CA PHE A 294 -4.07 -0.14 -4.59
C PHE A 294 -5.46 0.39 -4.98
N SER A 295 -6.31 0.48 -3.96
CA SER A 295 -7.63 1.07 -4.05
C SER A 295 -7.80 2.10 -2.96
N GLY A 296 -8.43 3.23 -3.28
CA GLY A 296 -8.55 4.39 -2.41
C GLY A 296 -9.68 5.31 -2.84
N PHE A 297 -9.89 6.37 -2.07
CA PHE A 297 -10.93 7.36 -2.25
C PHE A 297 -10.34 8.73 -2.56
N ASP A 298 -10.15 8.97 -3.84
CA ASP A 298 -9.69 10.23 -4.40
C ASP A 298 -10.77 11.32 -4.24
N ASN A 299 -10.35 12.55 -3.97
CA ASN A 299 -11.26 13.67 -3.72
C ASN A 299 -11.96 14.18 -4.98
N ASP A 300 -11.38 13.96 -6.17
CA ASP A 300 -12.00 14.31 -7.46
C ASP A 300 -13.12 13.33 -7.86
N ARG A 301 -13.24 12.17 -7.19
CA ARG A 301 -14.27 11.16 -7.43
C ARG A 301 -15.03 10.82 -6.14
N LEU A 302 -15.79 11.81 -5.65
CA LEU A 302 -16.50 11.73 -4.37
C LEU A 302 -17.36 10.46 -4.24
N GLY A 303 -17.17 9.72 -3.14
CA GLY A 303 -17.93 8.51 -2.82
C GLY A 303 -17.57 7.27 -3.64
N GLN A 304 -16.80 7.42 -4.73
CA GLN A 304 -16.38 6.31 -5.56
C GLN A 304 -15.09 5.68 -5.03
N LEU A 305 -15.05 4.34 -5.04
CA LEU A 305 -13.80 3.62 -4.82
C LEU A 305 -13.03 3.56 -6.14
N VAL A 306 -11.81 4.05 -6.11
CA VAL A 306 -10.95 4.12 -7.30
C VAL A 306 -9.85 3.08 -7.16
N TYR A 307 -9.68 2.23 -8.17
CA TYR A 307 -8.65 1.21 -8.26
C TYR A 307 -7.62 1.59 -9.31
N ARG A 308 -6.36 1.26 -9.03
CA ARG A 308 -5.27 1.42 -9.99
C ARG A 308 -4.20 0.37 -9.81
N PHE A 309 -3.42 0.20 -10.86
CA PHE A 309 -2.19 -0.56 -10.88
C PHE A 309 -1.19 0.18 -11.76
N CYS A 310 0.07 0.15 -11.38
CA CYS A 310 1.13 0.79 -12.15
C CYS A 310 2.44 0.05 -11.95
N ARG A 311 3.45 0.47 -12.70
CA ARG A 311 4.82 -0.03 -12.54
C ARG A 311 5.47 0.66 -11.32
N ALA A 312 6.05 -0.16 -10.45
CA ALA A 312 7.04 0.24 -9.47
C ALA A 312 8.38 0.53 -10.19
N GLY A 313 8.83 1.76 -10.06
CA GLY A 313 10.03 2.29 -10.68
C GLY A 313 11.23 2.12 -9.77
N GLU A 314 11.74 3.25 -9.28
CA GLU A 314 12.85 3.33 -8.33
C GLU A 314 12.42 2.97 -6.91
N GLU A 315 13.39 2.62 -6.07
CA GLU A 315 13.18 2.37 -4.65
C GLU A 315 14.37 2.84 -3.81
N THR A 316 14.09 3.23 -2.58
CA THR A 316 15.08 3.38 -1.50
C THR A 316 14.87 2.24 -0.51
N SER A 317 15.59 2.23 0.62
CA SER A 317 15.34 1.26 1.71
C SER A 317 13.87 1.29 2.17
N ASP A 318 13.31 2.50 2.28
CA ASP A 318 12.06 2.74 2.99
C ASP A 318 10.93 3.25 2.09
N LEU A 319 11.23 3.66 0.85
CA LEU A 319 10.27 4.22 -0.10
C LEU A 319 10.27 3.46 -1.42
N LEU A 320 9.07 3.35 -2.01
CA LEU A 320 8.83 2.79 -3.34
C LEU A 320 8.24 3.88 -4.23
N TYR A 321 8.97 4.23 -5.28
CA TYR A 321 8.55 5.22 -6.26
C TYR A 321 7.76 4.53 -7.38
N GLN A 322 6.63 5.11 -7.73
CA GLN A 322 5.69 4.52 -8.68
C GLN A 322 4.98 5.60 -9.50
N HIS A 323 4.54 5.21 -10.70
CA HIS A 323 3.76 6.08 -11.59
C HIS A 323 2.28 5.71 -11.55
N CYS A 324 1.70 5.59 -10.35
CA CYS A 324 0.28 5.29 -10.17
C CYS A 324 -0.47 6.59 -10.01
N ASP A 325 -1.33 6.94 -10.97
CA ASP A 325 -2.18 8.11 -10.90
C ASP A 325 -2.98 8.18 -9.60
N ALA A 326 -2.87 9.32 -8.94
CA ALA A 326 -3.55 9.58 -7.69
C ALA A 326 -3.95 11.05 -7.61
N GLN A 327 -4.95 11.31 -6.78
CA GLN A 327 -5.35 12.65 -6.38
C GLN A 327 -5.42 12.70 -4.85
N PRO A 328 -5.47 13.92 -4.25
CA PRO A 328 -5.63 14.07 -2.82
C PRO A 328 -6.76 13.21 -2.26
N GLY A 329 -6.54 12.63 -1.09
CA GLY A 329 -7.47 11.71 -0.44
C GLY A 329 -7.18 10.22 -0.70
N ALA A 330 -6.40 9.87 -1.72
CA ALA A 330 -5.87 8.52 -1.91
C ALA A 330 -4.80 8.15 -0.85
N SER A 331 -4.20 9.13 -0.19
CA SER A 331 -3.25 8.98 0.92
C SER A 331 -3.71 7.98 1.98
N GLY A 332 -2.80 7.12 2.42
CA GLY A 332 -3.05 6.03 3.35
C GLY A 332 -3.57 4.74 2.72
N SER A 333 -3.86 4.71 1.41
CA SER A 333 -4.24 3.47 0.72
C SER A 333 -3.12 2.41 0.82
N GLY A 334 -3.49 1.16 1.13
CA GLY A 334 -2.54 0.05 1.19
C GLY A 334 -2.10 -0.37 -0.21
N VAL A 335 -0.81 -0.23 -0.48
CA VAL A 335 -0.17 -0.72 -1.70
C VAL A 335 0.13 -2.20 -1.54
N TYR A 336 -0.39 -3.02 -2.44
CA TYR A 336 -0.31 -4.48 -2.35
C TYR A 336 0.17 -5.14 -3.65
N ALA A 337 0.74 -6.32 -3.50
CA ALA A 337 1.12 -7.20 -4.60
C ALA A 337 0.43 -8.56 -4.46
N ARG A 338 0.27 -9.28 -5.58
CA ARG A 338 -0.27 -10.65 -5.63
C ARG A 338 0.84 -11.60 -6.06
N MET A 339 1.33 -12.43 -5.14
CA MET A 339 2.39 -13.40 -5.43
C MET A 339 1.99 -14.81 -4.96
N TRP A 340 2.66 -15.82 -5.47
CA TRP A 340 2.40 -17.21 -5.14
C TRP A 340 2.93 -17.52 -3.73
N ASN A 341 2.09 -18.05 -2.85
CA ASN A 341 2.53 -18.61 -1.58
C ASN A 341 2.83 -20.10 -1.79
N GLY A 342 4.12 -20.47 -1.80
CA GLY A 342 4.57 -21.84 -2.00
C GLY A 342 4.02 -22.81 -0.95
N ARG A 343 4.10 -22.44 0.34
CA ARG A 343 3.63 -23.25 1.48
C ARG A 343 2.13 -23.54 1.41
N ARG A 344 1.32 -22.54 1.06
CA ARG A 344 -0.15 -22.65 1.00
C ARG A 344 -0.69 -23.02 -0.39
N ARG A 345 0.20 -23.22 -1.37
CA ARG A 345 -0.09 -23.53 -2.77
C ARG A 345 -1.22 -22.66 -3.37
N ARG A 346 -1.20 -21.36 -3.09
CA ARG A 346 -2.23 -20.42 -3.57
C ARG A 346 -1.68 -19.02 -3.78
N TRP A 347 -2.35 -18.25 -4.64
CA TRP A 347 -2.06 -16.83 -4.79
C TRP A 347 -2.52 -16.04 -3.57
N GLU A 348 -1.64 -15.25 -2.99
CA GLU A 348 -1.95 -14.38 -1.86
C GLU A 348 -1.65 -12.93 -2.19
N ARG A 349 -2.57 -12.05 -1.78
CA ARG A 349 -2.36 -10.60 -1.78
C ARG A 349 -1.91 -10.18 -0.40
N LYS A 350 -0.81 -9.43 -0.33
CA LYS A 350 -0.30 -8.83 0.90
C LYS A 350 -0.07 -7.34 0.68
N VAL A 351 -0.43 -6.51 1.66
CA VAL A 351 0.00 -5.09 1.70
C VAL A 351 1.50 -5.09 1.93
N ILE A 352 2.21 -4.37 1.08
CA ILE A 352 3.67 -4.23 1.09
C ILE A 352 4.11 -2.76 1.25
N GLY A 353 3.16 -1.83 1.28
CA GLY A 353 3.43 -0.42 1.50
C GLY A 353 2.17 0.40 1.78
N VAL A 354 2.38 1.66 2.14
CA VAL A 354 1.34 2.66 2.38
C VAL A 354 1.53 3.79 1.40
N PHE A 355 0.51 4.09 0.59
CA PHE A 355 0.55 5.24 -0.31
C PHE A 355 0.62 6.53 0.51
N SER A 356 1.68 7.32 0.32
CA SER A 356 1.92 8.54 1.09
C SER A 356 1.52 9.78 0.30
N GLY A 357 1.97 9.91 -0.95
CA GLY A 357 1.60 11.08 -1.75
C GLY A 357 2.43 11.25 -3.00
N HIS A 358 2.53 12.50 -3.43
CA HIS A 358 3.21 12.93 -4.64
C HIS A 358 4.54 13.61 -4.29
N GLN A 359 5.57 13.32 -5.06
CA GLN A 359 6.85 14.01 -4.97
C GLN A 359 7.25 14.55 -6.35
N SER A 360 7.64 15.83 -6.37
CA SER A 360 8.26 16.48 -7.51
C SER A 360 9.76 16.60 -7.25
N VAL A 361 10.57 16.07 -8.17
CA VAL A 361 12.04 16.12 -8.13
C VAL A 361 12.52 16.95 -9.29
N GLU A 362 13.49 17.83 -9.10
CA GLU A 362 14.17 18.53 -10.20
C GLU A 362 15.55 17.90 -10.44
N ARG A 363 15.78 17.35 -11.64
CA ARG A 363 17.02 16.69 -12.03
C ARG A 363 17.52 17.26 -13.35
N GLN A 364 18.74 17.80 -13.36
CA GLN A 364 19.40 18.32 -14.57
C GLN A 364 18.52 19.30 -15.39
N GLY A 365 17.74 20.15 -14.71
CA GLY A 365 16.83 21.11 -15.35
C GLY A 365 15.49 20.52 -15.85
N ALA A 366 15.22 19.23 -15.59
CA ALA A 366 13.95 18.58 -15.86
C ALA A 366 13.24 18.16 -14.56
N SER A 367 11.95 18.48 -14.44
CA SER A 367 11.13 18.05 -13.29
C SER A 367 10.56 16.66 -13.54
N HIS A 368 10.90 15.71 -12.68
CA HIS A 368 10.38 14.35 -12.65
C HIS A 368 9.37 14.21 -11.51
N GLU A 369 8.17 13.74 -11.83
CA GLU A 369 7.12 13.53 -10.85
C GLU A 369 7.00 12.05 -10.52
N PHE A 370 6.85 11.73 -9.24
CA PHE A 370 6.65 10.37 -8.76
C PHE A 370 5.55 10.37 -7.71
N ASN A 371 4.80 9.27 -7.65
CA ASN A 371 4.02 8.98 -6.47
C ASN A 371 4.80 8.01 -5.59
N VAL A 372 4.69 8.19 -4.28
CA VAL A 372 5.56 7.53 -3.31
C VAL A 372 4.71 6.70 -2.35
N ALA A 373 5.19 5.49 -2.07
CA ALA A 373 4.64 4.64 -1.03
C ALA A 373 5.72 4.27 -0.02
N VAL A 374 5.40 4.35 1.27
CA VAL A 374 6.26 3.86 2.35
C VAL A 374 6.28 2.34 2.28
N ARG A 375 7.46 1.76 2.09
CA ARG A 375 7.67 0.31 2.09
C ARG A 375 7.48 -0.25 3.49
N ILE A 376 6.82 -1.40 3.59
CA ILE A 376 6.83 -2.22 4.80
C ILE A 376 8.14 -3.00 4.82
N THR A 377 9.16 -2.44 5.48
CA THR A 377 10.45 -3.09 5.74
C THR A 377 10.31 -4.16 6.84
N PRO A 378 11.31 -5.03 7.09
CA PRO A 378 11.23 -6.00 8.18
C PRO A 378 10.94 -5.36 9.54
N LEU A 379 11.60 -4.24 9.87
CA LEU A 379 11.37 -3.54 11.14
C LEU A 379 9.95 -2.95 11.24
N LYS A 380 9.46 -2.33 10.17
CA LYS A 380 8.09 -1.80 10.11
C LYS A 380 7.07 -2.93 10.18
N TYR A 381 7.31 -4.06 9.51
CA TYR A 381 6.46 -5.24 9.61
C TYR A 381 6.36 -5.73 11.06
N ALA A 382 7.49 -5.87 11.75
CA ALA A 382 7.53 -6.31 13.15
C ALA A 382 6.68 -5.41 14.04
N GLN A 383 6.87 -4.10 13.93
CA GLN A 383 6.16 -3.10 14.72
C GLN A 383 4.65 -3.08 14.42
N ILE A 384 4.26 -2.99 13.14
CA ILE A 384 2.85 -2.98 12.73
C ILE A 384 2.17 -4.30 13.12
N CYS A 385 2.85 -5.43 12.93
CA CYS A 385 2.33 -6.73 13.32
C CYS A 385 2.12 -6.82 14.84
N TYR A 386 3.06 -6.32 15.64
CA TYR A 386 2.92 -6.26 17.09
C TYR A 386 1.70 -5.43 17.49
N TRP A 387 1.50 -4.25 16.90
CA TRP A 387 0.30 -3.44 17.16
C TRP A 387 -1.00 -4.17 16.82
N ILE A 388 -1.02 -5.02 15.79
CA ILE A 388 -2.20 -5.80 15.39
C ILE A 388 -2.44 -7.00 16.30
N LYS A 389 -1.38 -7.71 16.67
CA LYS A 389 -1.42 -9.02 17.35
C LYS A 389 -1.33 -8.93 18.86
N GLY A 390 -0.74 -7.85 19.38
CA GLY A 390 -0.39 -7.70 20.79
C GLY A 390 0.73 -8.62 21.27
N ASN A 391 1.40 -9.34 20.37
CA ASN A 391 2.50 -10.25 20.68
C ASN A 391 3.48 -10.35 19.49
N PHE A 392 4.74 -10.70 19.76
CA PHE A 392 5.77 -10.85 18.74
C PHE A 392 5.88 -12.26 18.15
N VAL A 393 5.32 -13.28 18.81
CA VAL A 393 5.42 -14.68 18.41
C VAL A 393 4.75 -14.89 17.06
N ASP A 394 3.59 -14.26 16.86
CA ASP A 394 2.84 -14.26 15.61
C ASP A 394 3.48 -13.42 14.49
N CYS A 395 4.57 -12.70 14.79
CA CYS A 395 5.20 -11.73 13.89
C CYS A 395 6.59 -12.17 13.40
N ARG A 396 7.00 -13.40 13.71
CA ARG A 396 8.34 -13.93 13.40
C ARG A 396 8.61 -14.14 11.91
N GLU A 397 7.56 -14.27 11.10
CA GLU A 397 7.66 -14.53 9.66
C GLU A 397 6.86 -13.47 8.86
N GLY A 398 7.55 -12.86 7.88
CA GLY A 398 7.05 -11.75 7.03
C GLY A 398 6.48 -12.16 5.68
#